data_AF-A0A419J750-F1
#
_entry.id   AF-A0A419J750-F1
#
_cell.length_a   1.000
_cell.length_b   1.000
_cell.length_c   1.000
_cell.angle_alpha   90.00
_cell.angle_beta   90.00
_cell.angle_gamma   90.00
#
_symmetry.space_group_name_H-M   'P 1'
#
loop_
_entity.id
_entity.type
_entity.pdbx_description
1 polymer ?
#
loop_
_entity_poly.entity_id
_entity_poly.type
_entity_poly.pdbx_seq_one_letter_code
_entity_poly.pdbx_strand_id
1 'polypeptide(L)'
;MAKRLLIVYYSGTGNTERMAEEIGRGARRLGVEVEVKRVEECSLEDLVEADGIVVGSPTYFSNVAWQMKKIIDESVVLYRKRQLKGKVGGCFTSSGKRRDGENCLCWR
;
A
#
# COMPACT_ATOMS: atom_id res chain seq x y z
N MET A 1 14.55 -11.33 14.51
CA MET A 1 13.16 -10.85 14.58
C MET A 1 12.54 -11.04 13.20
N ALA A 2 11.33 -11.59 13.13
CA ALA A 2 10.60 -11.66 11.87
C ALA A 2 10.29 -10.22 11.41
N LYS A 3 10.47 -9.93 10.12
CA LYS A 3 10.14 -8.62 9.55
C LYS A 3 8.66 -8.58 9.23
N ARG A 4 7.98 -7.49 9.61
CA ARG A 4 6.54 -7.31 9.35
C ARG A 4 6.30 -6.43 8.13
N LEU A 5 5.58 -6.96 7.15
CA LEU A 5 5.17 -6.27 5.92
C LEU A 5 3.67 -5.97 5.99
N LEU A 6 3.33 -4.70 5.91
CA LEU A 6 1.95 -4.24 5.79
C LEU A 6 1.62 -3.96 4.33
N ILE A 7 0.57 -4.61 3.82
CA ILE A 7 0.00 -4.37 2.50
C ILE A 7 -1.34 -3.68 2.70
N VAL A 8 -1.39 -2.37 2.43
CA VAL A 8 -2.61 -1.57 2.51
C VAL A 8 -3.14 -1.36 1.11
N TYR A 9 -4.41 -1.62 0.87
CA TYR A 9 -4.99 -1.42 -0.46
C TYR A 9 -6.39 -0.83 -0.43
N TYR A 10 -6.76 -0.17 -1.51
CA TYR A 10 -8.15 0.15 -1.84
C TYR A 10 -8.58 -0.69 -3.05
N SER A 11 -9.83 -1.16 -3.06
CA SER A 11 -10.39 -1.95 -4.16
C SER A 11 -11.87 -1.65 -4.35
N GLY A 12 -12.25 -1.20 -5.55
CA GLY A 12 -13.64 -1.00 -5.93
C GLY A 12 -14.30 -2.26 -6.50
N THR A 13 -13.60 -2.98 -7.39
CA THR A 13 -14.15 -4.13 -8.15
C THR A 13 -13.47 -5.47 -7.81
N GLY A 14 -12.55 -5.51 -6.85
CA GLY A 14 -11.87 -6.72 -6.41
C GLY A 14 -10.52 -7.02 -7.10
N ASN A 15 -10.15 -6.32 -8.17
CA ASN A 15 -8.88 -6.59 -8.86
C ASN A 15 -7.65 -6.28 -7.98
N THR A 16 -7.63 -5.10 -7.37
CA THR A 16 -6.53 -4.67 -6.49
C THR A 16 -6.44 -5.56 -5.24
N GLU A 17 -7.58 -6.04 -4.73
CA GLU A 17 -7.67 -6.96 -3.60
C GLU A 17 -7.00 -8.31 -3.91
N ARG A 18 -7.33 -8.90 -5.06
CA ARG A 18 -6.67 -10.13 -5.53
C ARG A 18 -5.16 -9.95 -5.67
N MET A 19 -4.71 -8.82 -6.20
CA MET A 19 -3.28 -8.50 -6.28
C MET A 19 -2.64 -8.42 -4.89
N ALA A 20 -3.29 -7.74 -3.94
CA ALA A 20 -2.80 -7.60 -2.56
C ALA A 20 -2.65 -8.98 -1.88
N GLU A 21 -3.63 -9.86 -2.06
CA GLU A 21 -3.58 -11.23 -1.55
C GLU A 21 -2.41 -12.02 -2.13
N GLU A 22 -2.19 -11.96 -3.44
CA GLU A 22 -1.11 -12.69 -4.10
C GLU A 22 0.27 -12.16 -3.73
N ILE A 23 0.44 -10.83 -3.60
CA ILE A 23 1.66 -10.23 -3.05
C ILE A 23 1.88 -10.75 -1.62
N GLY A 24 0.83 -10.80 -0.81
CA GLY A 24 0.91 -11.30 0.56
C GLY A 24 1.26 -12.79 0.63
N ARG A 25 0.69 -13.63 -0.24
CA ARG A 25 1.07 -15.05 -0.37
C ARG A 25 2.54 -15.20 -0.74
N GLY A 26 3.02 -14.40 -1.70
CA GLY A 26 4.41 -14.40 -2.12
C GLY A 26 5.37 -14.03 -0.98
N ALA A 27 5.08 -12.95 -0.26
CA ALA A 27 5.91 -12.50 0.86
C ALA A 27 5.91 -13.50 2.03
N ARG A 28 4.77 -14.13 2.36
CA ARG A 28 4.70 -15.17 3.41
C ARG A 28 5.56 -16.39 3.09
N ARG A 29 5.66 -16.79 1.82
CA ARG A 29 6.55 -17.90 1.39
C ARG A 29 8.02 -17.63 1.65
N LEU A 30 8.41 -16.36 1.76
CA LEU A 30 9.77 -15.93 2.07
C LEU A 30 10.01 -15.79 3.59
N GLY A 31 9.06 -16.20 4.43
CA GLY A 31 9.17 -16.13 5.89
C GLY A 31 8.96 -14.73 6.47
N VAL A 32 8.32 -13.82 5.72
CA VAL A 32 7.94 -12.49 6.20
C VAL A 32 6.55 -12.56 6.83
N GLU A 33 6.35 -11.90 7.97
CA GLU A 33 5.02 -11.75 8.55
C GLU A 33 4.26 -10.69 7.74
N VAL A 34 3.11 -11.07 7.18
CA VAL A 34 2.39 -10.19 6.24
C VAL A 34 0.95 -9.99 6.68
N GLU A 35 0.59 -8.73 6.81
CA GLU A 35 -0.76 -8.27 7.04
C GLU A 35 -1.30 -7.58 5.79
N VAL A 36 -2.49 -7.97 5.37
CA VAL A 36 -3.16 -7.44 4.19
C VAL A 36 -4.44 -6.77 4.68
N LYS A 37 -4.54 -5.45 4.51
CA LYS A 37 -5.64 -4.63 5.04
C LYS A 37 -6.25 -3.76 3.97
N ARG A 38 -7.59 -3.61 4.02
CA ARG A 38 -8.27 -2.54 3.29
C ARG A 38 -7.90 -1.20 3.92
N VAL A 39 -7.85 -0.16 3.11
CA VAL A 39 -7.48 1.18 3.60
C VAL A 39 -8.46 1.71 4.66
N GLU A 40 -9.72 1.30 4.60
CA GLU A 40 -10.75 1.65 5.59
C GLU A 40 -10.51 1.03 6.97
N GLU A 41 -9.70 -0.03 7.04
CA GLU A 41 -9.36 -0.78 8.26
C GLU A 41 -7.94 -0.48 8.74
N CYS A 42 -7.18 0.32 7.99
CA CYS A 42 -5.79 0.65 8.30
C CYS A 42 -5.71 1.88 9.17
N SER A 43 -5.01 1.79 10.30
CA SER A 43 -4.72 2.94 11.15
C SER A 43 -3.31 3.47 10.94
N LEU A 44 -2.99 4.62 11.55
CA LEU A 44 -1.64 5.17 11.50
C LEU A 44 -0.64 4.34 12.32
N GLU A 45 -1.12 3.66 13.37
CA GLU A 45 -0.33 2.77 14.22
C GLU A 45 0.18 1.57 13.40
N ASP A 46 -0.65 1.02 12.51
CA ASP A 46 -0.25 -0.07 11.61
C ASP A 46 0.98 0.32 10.76
N LEU A 47 1.03 1.57 10.28
CA LEU A 47 2.15 2.11 9.50
C LEU A 47 3.43 2.24 10.35
N VAL A 48 3.30 2.52 11.65
CA VAL A 48 4.43 2.64 12.57
C VAL A 48 5.01 1.28 12.92
N GLU A 49 4.16 0.29 13.15
CA GLU A 49 4.57 -1.06 13.55
C GLU A 49 5.19 -1.88 12.40
N ALA A 50 4.84 -1.59 11.15
CA ALA A 50 5.35 -2.32 10.00
C ALA A 50 6.82 -1.97 9.66
N ASP A 51 7.67 -2.96 9.36
CA ASP A 51 9.03 -2.72 8.83
C ASP A 51 9.01 -2.31 7.34
N GLY A 52 8.02 -2.83 6.60
CA GLY A 52 7.79 -2.51 5.19
C GLY A 52 6.32 -2.20 4.94
N ILE A 53 6.08 -1.26 4.03
CA ILE A 53 4.74 -0.80 3.66
C ILE A 53 4.60 -0.92 2.14
N VAL A 54 3.58 -1.64 1.71
CA VAL A 54 3.18 -1.74 0.30
C VAL A 54 1.80 -1.13 0.14
N VAL A 55 1.67 -0.15 -0.75
CA VAL A 55 0.40 0.53 -1.01
C VAL A 55 -0.21 0.10 -2.35
N GLY A 56 -1.50 -0.26 -2.32
CA GLY A 56 -2.26 -0.72 -3.48
C GLY A 56 -3.43 0.19 -3.79
N SER A 57 -3.56 0.67 -5.02
CA SER A 57 -4.73 1.45 -5.40
C SER A 57 -5.13 1.20 -6.85
N PRO A 58 -6.43 1.11 -7.20
CA PRO A 58 -6.84 1.24 -8.59
C PRO A 58 -6.42 2.60 -9.14
N THR A 59 -6.15 2.63 -10.44
CA THR A 59 -5.85 3.90 -11.11
C THR A 59 -7.15 4.66 -11.39
N TYR A 60 -7.32 5.81 -10.74
CA TYR A 60 -8.37 6.78 -11.06
C TYR A 60 -7.74 8.05 -11.62
N PHE A 61 -7.95 8.33 -12.91
CA PHE A 61 -7.38 9.47 -13.62
C PHE A 61 -5.86 9.61 -13.45
N SER A 62 -5.11 8.51 -13.62
CA SER A 62 -3.66 8.45 -13.40
C SER A 62 -3.21 8.77 -11.97
N ASN A 63 -4.10 8.66 -10.99
CA ASN A 63 -3.80 8.87 -9.58
C ASN A 63 -4.38 7.74 -8.72
N VAL A 64 -3.97 7.71 -7.45
CA VAL A 64 -4.53 6.80 -6.45
C VAL A 64 -5.97 7.19 -6.11
N ALA A 65 -6.74 6.21 -5.65
CA ALA A 65 -8.06 6.49 -5.11
C ALA A 65 -7.99 7.41 -3.88
N TRP A 66 -9.01 8.24 -3.70
CA TRP A 66 -9.05 9.24 -2.63
C TRP A 66 -8.93 8.62 -1.24
N GLN A 67 -9.44 7.40 -1.02
CA GLN A 67 -9.32 6.70 0.26
C GLN A 67 -7.85 6.41 0.58
N MET A 68 -7.06 5.99 -0.42
CA MET A 68 -5.62 5.80 -0.27
C MET A 68 -4.91 7.13 -0.08
N LYS A 69 -5.33 8.18 -0.77
CA LYS A 69 -4.76 9.52 -0.58
C LYS A 69 -5.00 10.06 0.84
N LYS A 70 -6.19 9.79 1.41
CA LYS A 70 -6.57 10.22 2.76
C LYS A 70 -5.58 9.71 3.82
N ILE A 71 -5.29 8.40 3.84
CA ILE A 71 -4.34 7.84 4.83
C ILE A 71 -2.92 8.38 4.64
N ILE A 72 -2.50 8.60 3.38
CA ILE A 72 -1.21 9.21 3.06
C ILE A 72 -1.15 10.64 3.62
N ASP A 73 -2.22 11.42 3.50
CA ASP A 73 -2.28 12.78 4.04
C ASP A 73 -2.29 12.81 5.57
N GLU A 74 -3.02 11.90 6.21
CA GLU A 74 -3.04 11.75 7.67
C GLU A 74 -1.67 11.30 8.22
N SER A 75 -0.90 10.54 7.43
CA SER A 75 0.45 10.09 7.79
C SER A 75 1.48 11.22 7.94
N VAL A 76 1.15 12.47 7.59
CA VAL A 76 2.02 13.64 7.80
C VAL A 76 2.46 13.79 9.25
N VAL A 77 1.64 13.36 10.21
CA VAL A 77 1.98 13.37 11.65
C VAL A 77 3.14 12.43 11.95
N LEU A 78 3.16 11.25 11.31
CA LEU A 78 4.24 10.26 11.44
C LEU A 78 5.51 10.72 10.72
N TYR A 79 5.37 11.37 9.57
CA TYR A 79 6.48 11.97 8.83
C TYR A 79 7.19 13.05 9.66
N ARG A 80 6.43 13.95 10.30
CA ARG A 80 6.99 14.98 11.19
C ARG A 80 7.78 14.38 12.35
N LYS A 81 7.35 13.23 12.87
CA LYS A 81 8.04 12.47 13.92
C LYS A 81 9.19 11.60 13.41
N ARG A 82 9.47 11.60 12.10
CA ARG A 82 10.45 10.73 11.41
C ARG A 82 10.21 9.22 11.62
N GLN A 83 9.00 8.82 12.01
CA GLN A 83 8.67 7.43 12.34
C GLN A 83 8.63 6.52 11.11
N LEU A 84 8.48 7.09 9.90
CA LEU A 84 8.47 6.35 8.64
C LEU A 84 9.87 6.21 8.01
N LYS A 85 10.91 6.82 8.61
CA LYS A 85 12.26 6.82 8.02
C LYS A 85 12.89 5.42 8.14
N GLY A 86 13.39 4.89 7.03
CA GLY A 86 14.10 3.60 6.99
C GLY A 86 13.20 2.38 6.78
N LYS A 87 11.89 2.58 6.63
CA LYS A 87 10.95 1.52 6.23
C LYS A 87 11.05 1.26 4.73
N VAL A 88 10.89 0.00 4.33
CA VAL A 88 10.86 -0.37 2.90
C VAL A 88 9.50 0.00 2.32
N GLY A 89 9.48 0.74 1.21
CA GLY A 89 8.26 1.15 0.53
C GLY A 89 8.07 0.43 -0.80
N GLY A 90 6.83 0.05 -1.13
CA GLY A 90 6.44 -0.46 -2.44
C GLY A 90 5.05 0.01 -2.84
N CYS A 91 4.74 -0.02 -4.14
CA CYS A 91 3.40 0.32 -4.64
C CYS A 91 2.97 -0.60 -5.78
N PHE A 92 1.65 -0.80 -5.90
CA PHE A 92 1.04 -1.51 -7.02
C PHE A 92 -0.29 -0.86 -7.40
N THR A 93 -0.68 -1.03 -8.66
CA THR A 93 -1.94 -0.48 -9.18
C THR A 93 -2.64 -1.45 -10.10
N SER A 94 -3.97 -1.34 -10.16
CA SER A 94 -4.80 -1.99 -11.16
C SER A 94 -5.39 -0.92 -12.07
N SER A 95 -5.14 -1.01 -13.38
CA SER A 95 -5.66 -0.08 -14.38
C SER A 95 -6.40 -0.84 -15.49
N GLY A 96 -7.42 -0.21 -16.07
CA GLY A 96 -8.11 -0.75 -17.24
C GLY A 96 -7.31 -0.58 -18.54
N LYS A 97 -6.39 0.38 -18.58
CA LYS A 97 -5.48 0.64 -19.71
C LYS A 97 -4.05 0.73 -19.18
N ARG A 98 -3.13 0.07 -19.89
CA ARG A 98 -1.70 0.07 -19.56
C ARG A 98 -1.12 1.47 -19.30
N ARG A 99 -1.44 2.44 -20.18
CA ARG A 99 -0.94 3.82 -20.08
C ARG A 99 -1.35 4.53 -18.79
N ASP A 100 -2.56 4.29 -18.30
CA ASP A 100 -3.05 4.96 -17.09
C ASP A 100 -2.31 4.43 -15.86
N GLY A 101 -2.07 3.11 -15.80
CA GLY A 101 -1.31 2.49 -14.73
C GLY A 101 0.17 2.92 -14.67
N GLU A 102 0.81 3.10 -15.83
CA GLU A 102 2.18 3.60 -15.92
C GLU A 102 2.33 4.98 -15.26
N ASN A 103 1.36 5.88 -15.48
CA ASN A 103 1.37 7.22 -14.87
C ASN A 103 1.02 7.21 -13.36
N CYS A 104 0.24 6.24 -12.90
CA CYS A 104 -0.19 6.17 -11.50
C CYS A 104 0.93 5.74 -10.54
N LEU A 105 1.86 4.90 -11.01
CA LEU A 105 3.01 4.42 -10.22
C LEU A 105 4.24 5.32 -10.37
N CYS A 106 4.36 5.97 -11.53
CA CYS A 106 5.48 6.86 -11.82
C CYS A 106 5.15 8.27 -11.31
N TRP A 107 5.43 8.53 -10.03
CA TRP A 107 5.62 9.89 -9.54
C TRP A 107 6.91 10.43 -10.18
N ARG A 108 6.80 10.97 -11.39
CA ARG A 108 7.91 11.65 -12.07
C ARG A 108 8.05 13.08 -11.55
#